data_AF-A0A950MN84-F1
#
_entry.id   AF-A0A950MN84-F1
#
_cell.length_a   1.000
_cell.length_b   1.000
_cell.length_c   1.000
_cell.angle_alpha   90.00
_cell.angle_beta   90.00
_cell.angle_gamma   90.00
#
_symmetry.space_group_name_H-M   'P 1'
#
loop_
_entity.id
_entity.type
_entity.pdbx_description
1 polymer ?
#
loop_
_entity_poly.entity_id
_entity_poly.type
_entity_poly.pdbx_seq_one_letter_code
_entity_poly.pdbx_strand_id
1 'polypeptide(L)'
;SDDCWMRDSGPTMVVDKDGHLRGVDWKFNAWGGFNGGLYHPWDQDSEVAGQVLAQHGFDRYAAPLVLEGGSIHVDGEGTLLTTEECLLNANRNPELSRSQIEALLSEYLNVTHFIWLPEGVFMDETDGHIDNMCCFARPGEVVLHWVDDETDPQYPRSQAAYEVLSKARDAKGRQLKIHKILSPGPLFYQQEETAGVVATGQAVPREVGERMAASYVNFLISNGQVIFPLLDARTDAAAASRLQEIFPEYRIVGVPAREVLLGGGNIHCITQQIPAGKAG
;
A
#
# COMPACT_ATOMS: atom_id res chain seq x y z
N SER A 1 -15.24 12.65 -1.79
CA SER A 1 -14.32 11.98 -0.88
C SER A 1 -14.25 12.81 0.39
N ASP A 2 -14.04 12.17 1.53
CA ASP A 2 -13.80 12.79 2.84
C ASP A 2 -12.30 13.09 3.01
N ASP A 3 -11.43 12.26 2.40
CA ASP A 3 -9.99 12.51 2.27
C ASP A 3 -9.49 12.21 0.82
N CYS A 4 -8.16 12.14 0.58
CA CYS A 4 -7.56 12.01 -0.76
C CYS A 4 -6.76 10.72 -1.01
N TRP A 5 -7.15 9.60 -0.39
CA TRP A 5 -6.45 8.30 -0.49
C TRP A 5 -7.11 7.38 -1.53
N MET A 6 -6.91 7.71 -2.81
CA MET A 6 -7.52 7.00 -3.94
C MET A 6 -7.07 5.52 -4.04
N ARG A 7 -5.90 5.17 -3.50
CA ARG A 7 -5.44 3.77 -3.44
C ARG A 7 -6.38 2.88 -2.65
N ASP A 8 -6.94 3.44 -1.58
CA ASP A 8 -7.64 2.68 -0.54
C ASP A 8 -9.16 2.76 -0.69
N SER A 9 -9.67 3.91 -1.14
CA SER A 9 -11.09 4.14 -1.41
C SER A 9 -11.50 3.86 -2.88
N GLY A 10 -10.52 3.76 -3.78
CA GLY A 10 -10.74 3.52 -5.21
C GLY A 10 -10.96 2.05 -5.56
N PRO A 11 -11.39 1.76 -6.81
CA PRO A 11 -11.66 0.40 -7.23
C PRO A 11 -10.36 -0.35 -7.55
N THR A 12 -10.26 -1.61 -7.15
CA THR A 12 -9.20 -2.51 -7.66
C THR A 12 -9.61 -3.05 -9.02
N MET A 13 -8.92 -2.60 -10.06
CA MET A 13 -9.23 -3.01 -11.43
C MET A 13 -8.74 -4.44 -11.71
N VAL A 14 -9.60 -5.25 -12.34
CA VAL A 14 -9.29 -6.59 -12.84
C VAL A 14 -9.54 -6.66 -14.34
N VAL A 15 -8.77 -7.49 -15.03
CA VAL A 15 -8.83 -7.67 -16.48
C VAL A 15 -8.97 -9.15 -16.83
N ASP A 16 -9.90 -9.47 -17.72
CA ASP A 16 -10.04 -10.83 -18.23
C ASP A 16 -9.05 -11.12 -19.39
N LYS A 17 -9.03 -12.37 -19.85
CA LYS A 17 -8.17 -12.82 -20.96
C LYS A 17 -8.46 -12.12 -22.31
N ASP A 18 -9.65 -11.54 -22.46
CA ASP A 18 -10.12 -10.89 -23.68
C ASP A 18 -9.91 -9.36 -23.61
N GLY A 19 -9.39 -8.87 -22.48
CA GLY A 19 -9.04 -7.47 -22.23
C GLY A 19 -10.19 -6.62 -21.67
N HIS A 20 -11.26 -7.24 -21.18
CA HIS A 20 -12.37 -6.53 -20.55
C HIS A 20 -12.04 -6.16 -19.11
N LEU A 21 -12.29 -4.89 -18.78
CA LEU A 21 -12.04 -4.31 -17.46
C LEU A 21 -13.30 -4.30 -16.62
N ARG A 22 -13.13 -4.70 -15.35
CA ARG A 22 -14.11 -4.54 -14.28
C ARG A 22 -13.40 -4.03 -13.03
N GLY A 23 -14.16 -3.41 -12.12
CA GLY A 23 -13.63 -2.97 -10.84
C GLY A 23 -14.18 -3.79 -9.68
N VAL A 24 -13.30 -4.18 -8.77
CA VAL A 24 -13.70 -4.61 -7.44
C VAL A 24 -13.82 -3.38 -6.55
N ASP A 25 -14.98 -3.25 -5.94
CA ASP A 25 -15.34 -2.20 -5.00
C ASP A 25 -15.42 -2.85 -3.62
N TRP A 26 -14.42 -2.56 -2.79
CA TRP A 26 -14.30 -3.04 -1.42
C TRP A 26 -15.11 -2.15 -0.48
N LYS A 27 -15.51 -2.68 0.67
CA LYS A 27 -16.00 -1.81 1.74
C LYS A 27 -14.82 -1.00 2.29
N PHE A 28 -14.99 0.29 2.43
CA PHE A 28 -14.03 1.17 3.07
C PHE A 28 -14.53 1.57 4.47
N ASN A 29 -13.62 1.66 5.44
CA ASN A 29 -13.98 2.09 6.80
C ASN A 29 -13.00 3.10 7.41
N ALA A 30 -12.23 3.84 6.61
CA ALA A 30 -11.18 4.73 7.12
C ALA A 30 -10.17 4.00 8.03
N TRP A 31 -9.67 2.86 7.56
CA TRP A 31 -8.61 2.06 8.20
C TRP A 31 -8.92 1.66 9.66
N GLY A 32 -10.15 1.25 9.96
CA GLY A 32 -10.51 0.70 11.27
C GLY A 32 -11.89 1.14 11.81
N GLY A 33 -12.58 1.99 11.08
CA GLY A 33 -13.91 2.48 11.43
C GLY A 33 -13.96 3.11 12.82
N PHE A 34 -14.99 2.76 13.59
CA PHE A 34 -15.13 3.25 14.97
C PHE A 34 -14.16 2.61 15.97
N ASN A 35 -13.32 1.67 15.53
CA ASN A 35 -12.35 0.96 16.36
C ASN A 35 -10.91 1.28 15.93
N GLY A 36 -10.54 2.57 16.01
CA GLY A 36 -9.20 3.04 15.69
C GLY A 36 -9.02 3.55 14.25
N GLY A 37 -10.10 3.74 13.50
CA GLY A 37 -10.03 4.40 12.19
C GLY A 37 -9.57 5.86 12.27
N LEU A 38 -9.06 6.37 11.16
CA LEU A 38 -8.32 7.63 11.13
C LEU A 38 -9.20 8.87 11.17
N TYR A 39 -10.45 8.77 10.70
CA TYR A 39 -11.41 9.87 10.78
C TYR A 39 -12.86 9.38 10.73
N HIS A 40 -13.80 10.30 10.96
CA HIS A 40 -15.23 10.13 10.73
C HIS A 40 -15.87 11.47 10.33
N PRO A 41 -16.78 11.49 9.34
CA PRO A 41 -17.30 10.35 8.60
C PRO A 41 -16.41 9.95 7.41
N TRP A 42 -16.70 8.79 6.80
CA TRP A 42 -16.01 8.22 5.61
C TRP A 42 -17.02 7.75 4.54
N ASP A 43 -18.26 8.24 4.61
CA ASP A 43 -19.33 7.85 3.70
C ASP A 43 -19.07 8.30 2.26
N GLN A 44 -18.45 9.46 2.07
CA GLN A 44 -18.12 9.95 0.73
C GLN A 44 -16.92 9.23 0.13
N ASP A 45 -16.00 8.71 0.95
CA ASP A 45 -14.91 7.83 0.49
C ASP A 45 -15.41 6.44 0.10
N SER A 46 -16.41 5.92 0.81
CA SER A 46 -17.04 4.63 0.49
C SER A 46 -17.75 4.61 -0.86
N GLU A 47 -18.08 5.78 -1.41
CA GLU A 47 -18.72 5.92 -2.72
C GLU A 47 -17.72 6.11 -3.88
N VAL A 48 -16.43 6.33 -3.59
CA VAL A 48 -15.42 6.67 -4.61
C VAL A 48 -15.27 5.56 -5.65
N ALA A 49 -15.10 4.31 -5.22
CA ALA A 49 -14.96 3.17 -6.12
C ALA A 49 -16.14 3.06 -7.12
N GLY A 50 -17.37 3.06 -6.61
CA GLY A 50 -18.58 3.02 -7.44
C GLY A 50 -18.69 4.19 -8.42
N GLN A 51 -18.34 5.41 -8.00
CA GLN A 51 -18.39 6.59 -8.87
C GLN A 51 -17.33 6.55 -9.97
N VAL A 52 -16.09 6.15 -9.67
CA VAL A 52 -15.02 5.99 -10.66
C VAL A 52 -15.44 4.96 -11.72
N LEU A 53 -15.96 3.80 -11.30
CA LEU A 53 -16.41 2.76 -12.23
C LEU A 53 -17.55 3.24 -13.12
N ALA A 54 -18.55 3.90 -12.54
CA ALA A 54 -19.67 4.47 -13.30
C ALA A 54 -19.21 5.54 -14.32
N GLN A 55 -18.28 6.41 -13.92
CA GLN A 55 -17.74 7.45 -14.81
C GLN A 55 -17.00 6.87 -16.00
N HIS A 56 -16.29 5.75 -15.82
CA HIS A 56 -15.56 5.07 -16.88
C HIS A 56 -16.41 4.03 -17.64
N GLY A 57 -17.63 3.74 -17.18
CA GLY A 57 -18.50 2.72 -17.78
C GLY A 57 -18.00 1.29 -17.56
N PHE A 58 -17.34 1.03 -16.43
CA PHE A 58 -16.87 -0.31 -16.06
C PHE A 58 -17.88 -1.02 -15.14
N ASP A 59 -18.09 -2.31 -15.39
CA ASP A 59 -18.86 -3.18 -14.50
C ASP A 59 -18.19 -3.31 -13.12
N ARG A 60 -19.03 -3.47 -12.09
CA ARG A 60 -18.62 -3.50 -10.67
C ARG A 60 -18.85 -4.87 -10.04
N TYR A 61 -17.85 -5.33 -9.28
CA TYR A 61 -17.98 -6.38 -8.28
C TYR A 61 -17.98 -5.74 -6.89
N ALA A 62 -19.11 -5.75 -6.19
CA ALA A 62 -19.20 -5.26 -4.81
C ALA A 62 -18.73 -6.38 -3.86
N ALA A 63 -17.53 -6.25 -3.32
CA ALA A 63 -16.94 -7.26 -2.46
C ALA A 63 -17.47 -7.16 -1.02
N PRO A 64 -17.80 -8.27 -0.36
CA PRO A 64 -18.34 -8.27 1.01
C PRO A 64 -17.25 -8.12 2.09
N LEU A 65 -16.10 -7.51 1.76
CA LEU A 65 -14.90 -7.44 2.59
C LEU A 65 -14.51 -5.99 2.83
N VAL A 66 -14.17 -5.63 4.07
CA VAL A 66 -13.47 -4.37 4.34
C VAL A 66 -12.01 -4.55 3.94
N LEU A 67 -11.56 -3.79 2.95
CA LEU A 67 -10.21 -3.89 2.42
C LEU A 67 -9.81 -2.59 1.72
N GLU A 68 -8.56 -2.21 1.91
CA GLU A 68 -7.93 -1.08 1.25
C GLU A 68 -6.93 -1.57 0.19
N GLY A 69 -6.90 -0.94 -1.00
CA GLY A 69 -6.01 -1.37 -2.07
C GLY A 69 -4.52 -1.35 -1.69
N GLY A 70 -4.09 -0.46 -0.79
CA GLY A 70 -2.71 -0.38 -0.29
C GLY A 70 -2.33 -1.53 0.66
N SER A 71 -3.31 -2.27 1.19
CA SER A 71 -3.08 -3.40 2.09
C SER A 71 -2.69 -4.69 1.36
N ILE A 72 -2.76 -4.71 0.02
CA ILE A 72 -2.43 -5.87 -0.82
C ILE A 72 -1.50 -5.49 -1.99
N HIS A 73 -0.69 -6.45 -2.45
CA HIS A 73 0.06 -6.31 -3.70
C HIS A 73 0.07 -7.64 -4.47
N VAL A 74 -0.21 -7.62 -5.78
CA VAL A 74 -0.26 -8.82 -6.62
C VAL A 74 0.85 -8.84 -7.67
N ASP A 75 1.26 -10.04 -8.10
CA ASP A 75 2.27 -10.24 -9.16
C ASP A 75 1.67 -10.41 -10.56
N GLY A 76 0.36 -10.56 -10.67
CA GLY A 76 -0.36 -10.85 -11.91
C GLY A 76 -0.28 -12.32 -12.38
N GLU A 77 0.37 -13.19 -11.60
CA GLU A 77 0.56 -14.62 -11.91
C GLU A 77 0.03 -15.55 -10.82
N GLY A 78 -0.76 -15.03 -9.90
CA GLY A 78 -1.51 -15.77 -8.88
C GLY A 78 -0.97 -15.62 -7.45
N THR A 79 -0.01 -14.73 -7.22
CA THR A 79 0.57 -14.46 -5.89
C THR A 79 0.11 -13.12 -5.34
N LEU A 80 -0.25 -13.11 -4.05
CA LEU A 80 -0.59 -11.92 -3.29
C LEU A 80 0.36 -11.76 -2.09
N LEU A 81 0.87 -10.54 -1.90
CA LEU A 81 1.56 -10.07 -0.70
C LEU A 81 0.59 -9.25 0.15
N THR A 82 0.66 -9.42 1.47
CA THR A 82 -0.12 -8.66 2.46
C THR A 82 0.58 -8.72 3.82
N THR A 83 0.11 -7.96 4.80
CA THR A 83 0.53 -8.06 6.20
C THR A 83 -0.54 -8.71 7.08
N GLU A 84 -0.11 -9.42 8.13
CA GLU A 84 -1.00 -9.95 9.17
C GLU A 84 -1.53 -8.83 10.05
N GLU A 85 -0.67 -7.86 10.40
CA GLU A 85 -0.99 -6.67 11.21
C GLU A 85 -2.21 -5.91 10.69
N CYS A 86 -2.40 -5.84 9.36
CA CYS A 86 -3.53 -5.15 8.74
C CYS A 86 -4.75 -6.06 8.56
N LEU A 87 -4.67 -7.09 7.70
CA LEU A 87 -5.88 -7.82 7.29
C LEU A 87 -6.47 -8.71 8.38
N LEU A 88 -5.68 -9.07 9.41
CA LEU A 88 -6.18 -9.83 10.57
C LEU A 88 -6.49 -8.93 11.77
N ASN A 89 -6.39 -7.61 11.61
CA ASN A 89 -6.78 -6.67 12.64
C ASN A 89 -8.29 -6.77 12.92
N ALA A 90 -8.64 -6.72 14.21
CA ALA A 90 -10.03 -6.79 14.66
C ALA A 90 -10.87 -5.58 14.20
N ASN A 91 -10.24 -4.50 13.72
CA ASN A 91 -10.91 -3.32 13.19
C ASN A 91 -11.24 -3.41 11.68
N ARG A 92 -10.80 -4.48 10.99
CA ARG A 92 -11.19 -4.79 9.60
C ARG A 92 -12.35 -5.78 9.61
N ASN A 93 -12.05 -7.08 9.60
CA ASN A 93 -13.02 -8.16 9.43
C ASN A 93 -12.93 -9.17 10.60
N PRO A 94 -13.27 -8.77 11.85
CA PRO A 94 -13.05 -9.57 13.06
C PRO A 94 -13.78 -10.92 13.07
N GLU A 95 -14.82 -11.08 12.26
CA GLU A 95 -15.61 -12.29 12.11
C GLU A 95 -15.01 -13.31 11.14
N LEU A 96 -14.01 -12.92 10.34
CA LEU A 96 -13.39 -13.77 9.32
C LEU A 96 -12.07 -14.34 9.81
N SER A 97 -11.88 -15.64 9.59
CA SER A 97 -10.57 -16.27 9.72
C SER A 97 -9.66 -15.92 8.54
N ARG A 98 -8.35 -16.12 8.71
CA ARG A 98 -7.37 -15.98 7.63
C ARG A 98 -7.78 -16.74 6.35
N SER A 99 -8.22 -17.98 6.47
CA SER A 99 -8.60 -18.79 5.31
C SER A 99 -9.87 -18.29 4.62
N GLN A 100 -10.79 -17.65 5.35
CA GLN A 100 -11.97 -17.01 4.77
C GLN A 100 -11.60 -15.73 4.02
N ILE A 101 -10.66 -14.94 4.55
CA ILE A 101 -10.11 -13.77 3.86
C ILE A 101 -9.39 -14.22 2.58
N GLU A 102 -8.52 -15.24 2.65
CA GLU A 102 -7.83 -15.81 1.47
C GLU A 102 -8.83 -16.31 0.41
N ALA A 103 -9.93 -16.95 0.82
CA ALA A 103 -10.96 -17.40 -0.13
C ALA A 103 -11.62 -16.23 -0.88
N LEU A 104 -11.99 -15.17 -0.17
CA LEU A 104 -12.55 -13.95 -0.79
C LEU A 104 -11.52 -13.27 -1.70
N LEU A 105 -10.27 -13.11 -1.25
CA LEU A 105 -9.21 -12.54 -2.10
C LEU A 105 -8.98 -13.39 -3.36
N SER A 106 -9.00 -14.72 -3.23
CA SER A 106 -8.87 -15.63 -4.38
C SER A 106 -10.01 -15.45 -5.38
N GLU A 107 -11.25 -15.31 -4.91
CA GLU A 107 -12.45 -15.11 -5.73
C GLU A 107 -12.41 -13.78 -6.49
N TYR A 108 -12.03 -12.69 -5.82
CA TYR A 108 -12.10 -11.34 -6.40
C TYR A 108 -10.83 -10.93 -7.16
N LEU A 109 -9.67 -11.51 -6.86
CA LEU A 109 -8.38 -11.14 -7.45
C LEU A 109 -7.74 -12.24 -8.29
N ASN A 110 -8.34 -13.43 -8.36
CA ASN A 110 -7.82 -14.58 -9.11
C ASN A 110 -6.38 -14.97 -8.68
N VAL A 111 -6.14 -14.95 -7.37
CA VAL A 111 -4.88 -15.38 -6.74
C VAL A 111 -5.07 -16.74 -6.08
N THR A 112 -3.98 -17.50 -5.94
CA THR A 112 -3.99 -18.84 -5.32
C THR A 112 -2.88 -19.02 -4.29
N HIS A 113 -1.95 -18.08 -4.20
CA HIS A 113 -0.82 -18.13 -3.29
C HIS A 113 -0.70 -16.83 -2.50
N PHE A 114 -0.49 -16.96 -1.20
CA PHE A 114 -0.45 -15.83 -0.27
C PHE A 114 0.88 -15.83 0.47
N ILE A 115 1.50 -14.65 0.54
CA ILE A 115 2.69 -14.40 1.32
C ILE A 115 2.33 -13.33 2.36
N TRP A 116 2.25 -13.76 3.61
CA TRP A 116 1.88 -12.93 4.75
C TRP A 116 3.14 -12.44 5.47
N LEU A 117 3.40 -11.15 5.43
CA LEU A 117 4.39 -10.53 6.31
C LEU A 117 3.77 -10.32 7.69
N PRO A 118 4.51 -10.48 8.80
CA PRO A 118 3.93 -10.31 10.13
C PRO A 118 3.42 -8.89 10.39
N GLU A 119 4.23 -7.90 10.00
CA GLU A 119 4.07 -6.49 10.34
C GLU A 119 4.42 -5.60 9.13
N GLY A 120 3.81 -4.42 9.06
CA GLY A 120 4.17 -3.35 8.13
C GLY A 120 5.27 -2.44 8.70
N VAL A 121 5.38 -1.23 8.15
CA VAL A 121 6.32 -0.22 8.65
C VAL A 121 5.94 0.19 10.08
N PHE A 122 6.94 0.44 10.93
CA PHE A 122 6.72 0.87 12.31
C PHE A 122 5.99 2.22 12.35
N MET A 123 4.94 2.30 13.18
CA MET A 123 4.05 3.47 13.30
C MET A 123 3.29 3.81 12.00
N ASP A 124 3.06 2.81 11.15
CA ASP A 124 2.15 2.95 10.02
C ASP A 124 0.70 2.97 10.52
N GLU A 125 0.02 4.09 10.29
CA GLU A 125 -1.32 4.36 10.80
C GLU A 125 -2.43 3.57 10.10
N THR A 126 -2.11 2.88 9.00
CA THR A 126 -3.04 2.03 8.28
C THR A 126 -3.09 0.59 8.83
N ASP A 127 -2.61 0.37 10.07
CA ASP A 127 -2.33 -0.94 10.66
C ASP A 127 -1.28 -1.74 9.87
N GLY A 128 -0.27 -1.06 9.33
CA GLY A 128 0.85 -1.72 8.64
C GLY A 128 0.51 -2.21 7.23
N HIS A 129 0.12 -1.32 6.33
CA HIS A 129 -0.12 -1.68 4.94
C HIS A 129 1.13 -2.27 4.27
N ILE A 130 0.90 -3.19 3.32
CA ILE A 130 1.98 -3.86 2.61
C ILE A 130 2.67 -2.91 1.63
N ASP A 131 1.94 -1.96 1.01
CA ASP A 131 2.50 -1.07 -0.02
C ASP A 131 3.58 -0.11 0.49
N ASN A 132 3.64 0.10 1.81
CA ASN A 132 4.70 0.87 2.46
C ASN A 132 5.92 0.00 2.83
N MET A 133 5.69 -1.31 3.01
CA MET A 133 6.68 -2.29 3.47
C MET A 133 7.33 -3.07 2.33
N CYS A 134 6.55 -3.61 1.39
CA CYS A 134 7.02 -4.50 0.33
C CYS A 134 6.11 -4.46 -0.91
N CYS A 135 6.68 -4.47 -2.09
CA CYS A 135 5.93 -4.53 -3.35
C CYS A 135 6.56 -5.49 -4.36
N PHE A 136 5.79 -5.98 -5.33
CA PHE A 136 6.37 -6.70 -6.46
C PHE A 136 7.00 -5.72 -7.46
N ALA A 137 8.28 -5.90 -7.77
CA ALA A 137 8.93 -5.19 -8.88
C ALA A 137 8.54 -5.80 -10.24
N ARG A 138 8.36 -7.13 -10.25
CA ARG A 138 7.98 -7.99 -11.37
C ARG A 138 7.74 -9.42 -10.83
N PRO A 139 7.13 -10.34 -11.60
CA PRO A 139 6.95 -11.71 -11.15
C PRO A 139 8.26 -12.34 -10.65
N GLY A 140 8.25 -12.85 -9.41
CA GLY A 140 9.41 -13.44 -8.74
C GLY A 140 10.42 -12.46 -8.12
N GLU A 141 10.24 -11.14 -8.23
CA GLU A 141 11.12 -10.15 -7.59
C GLU A 141 10.31 -9.11 -6.78
N VAL A 142 10.78 -8.82 -5.56
CA VAL A 142 10.13 -7.89 -4.63
C VAL A 142 11.08 -6.78 -4.21
N VAL A 143 10.53 -5.61 -3.89
CA VAL A 143 11.24 -4.49 -3.26
C VAL A 143 10.81 -4.40 -1.82
N LEU A 144 11.76 -4.40 -0.89
CA LEU A 144 11.53 -4.42 0.56
C LEU A 144 12.09 -3.15 1.20
N HIS A 145 11.27 -2.49 2.01
CA HIS A 145 11.67 -1.41 2.90
C HIS A 145 12.66 -1.95 3.93
N TRP A 146 13.81 -1.30 4.07
CA TRP A 146 14.93 -1.83 4.85
C TRP A 146 15.62 -0.79 5.70
N VAL A 147 16.01 -1.18 6.91
CA VAL A 147 16.87 -0.42 7.81
C VAL A 147 18.02 -1.32 8.25
N ASP A 148 19.24 -0.77 8.27
CA ASP A 148 20.44 -1.45 8.79
C ASP A 148 20.71 -1.14 10.28
N ASP A 149 20.18 -0.02 10.79
CA ASP A 149 20.36 0.40 12.18
C ASP A 149 19.60 -0.52 13.14
N GLU A 150 20.33 -1.40 13.83
CA GLU A 150 19.78 -2.36 14.80
C GLU A 150 19.06 -1.72 15.99
N THR A 151 19.28 -0.42 16.23
CA THR A 151 18.63 0.33 17.32
C THR A 151 17.30 0.97 16.91
N ASP A 152 17.01 1.02 15.61
CA ASP A 152 15.74 1.53 15.09
C ASP A 152 14.62 0.47 15.29
N PRO A 153 13.44 0.84 15.82
CA PRO A 153 12.32 -0.09 15.97
C PRO A 153 11.81 -0.72 14.66
N GLN A 154 12.14 -0.14 13.50
CA GLN A 154 11.88 -0.71 12.18
C GLN A 154 12.80 -1.91 11.86
N TYR A 155 13.98 -2.00 12.48
CA TYR A 155 14.93 -3.09 12.22
C TYR A 155 14.34 -4.49 12.44
N PRO A 156 13.76 -4.84 13.61
CA PRO A 156 13.17 -6.17 13.80
C PRO A 156 12.07 -6.48 12.79
N ARG A 157 11.23 -5.50 12.42
CA ARG A 157 10.17 -5.66 11.40
C ARG A 157 10.74 -5.95 10.02
N SER A 158 11.81 -5.24 9.64
CA SER A 158 12.54 -5.45 8.39
C SER A 158 13.16 -6.85 8.32
N GLN A 159 13.78 -7.31 9.42
CA GLN A 159 14.35 -8.66 9.52
C GLN A 159 13.28 -9.74 9.40
N ALA A 160 12.16 -9.59 10.12
CA ALA A 160 11.05 -10.55 10.07
C ALA A 160 10.46 -10.68 8.66
N ALA A 161 10.24 -9.55 7.98
CA ALA A 161 9.78 -9.54 6.59
C ALA A 161 10.78 -10.24 5.65
N TYR A 162 12.07 -9.95 5.78
CA TYR A 162 13.11 -10.61 4.97
C TYR A 162 13.18 -12.12 5.23
N GLU A 163 13.03 -12.55 6.48
CA GLU A 163 13.01 -13.97 6.83
C GLU A 163 11.85 -14.71 6.15
N VAL A 164 10.65 -14.12 6.13
CA VAL A 164 9.50 -14.68 5.39
C VAL A 164 9.80 -14.72 3.89
N LEU A 165 10.17 -13.59 3.29
CA LEU A 165 10.37 -13.46 1.85
C LEU A 165 11.49 -14.38 1.34
N SER A 166 12.56 -14.58 2.12
CA SER A 166 13.72 -15.41 1.74
C SER A 166 13.41 -16.91 1.74
N LYS A 167 12.32 -17.33 2.40
CA LYS A 167 11.83 -18.72 2.42
C LYS A 167 10.61 -18.92 1.52
N ALA A 168 9.91 -17.84 1.19
CA ALA A 168 8.72 -17.86 0.36
C ALA A 168 9.02 -18.26 -1.08
N ARG A 169 8.04 -18.88 -1.72
CA ARG A 169 7.97 -19.07 -3.17
C ARG A 169 6.71 -18.41 -3.67
N ASP A 170 6.68 -18.02 -4.93
CA ASP A 170 5.45 -17.52 -5.54
C ASP A 170 4.57 -18.65 -6.07
N ALA A 171 3.40 -18.30 -6.64
CA ALA A 171 2.44 -19.26 -7.20
C ALA A 171 3.01 -20.13 -8.33
N LYS A 172 4.13 -19.72 -8.96
CA LYS A 172 4.84 -20.48 -9.99
C LYS A 172 6.02 -21.27 -9.42
N GLY A 173 6.22 -21.26 -8.09
CA GLY A 173 7.27 -21.96 -7.39
C GLY A 173 8.64 -21.28 -7.46
N ARG A 174 8.74 -20.04 -7.97
CA ARG A 174 10.01 -19.31 -8.03
C ARG A 174 10.40 -18.86 -6.62
N GLN A 175 11.68 -18.94 -6.32
CA GLN A 175 12.23 -18.29 -5.12
C GLN A 175 12.23 -16.78 -5.36
N LEU A 176 11.74 -15.98 -4.40
CA LEU A 176 11.73 -14.54 -4.54
C LEU A 176 13.16 -13.96 -4.52
N LYS A 177 13.45 -13.09 -5.49
CA LYS A 177 14.60 -12.18 -5.41
C LYS A 177 14.19 -10.92 -4.65
N ILE A 178 14.90 -10.63 -3.57
CA ILE A 178 14.56 -9.52 -2.67
C ILE A 178 15.50 -8.35 -2.92
N HIS A 179 14.95 -7.21 -3.30
CA HIS A 179 15.67 -5.96 -3.45
C HIS A 179 15.41 -5.07 -2.24
N LYS A 180 16.44 -4.85 -1.41
CA LYS A 180 16.34 -3.91 -0.29
C LYS A 180 16.46 -2.47 -0.80
N ILE A 181 15.62 -1.58 -0.26
CA ILE A 181 15.76 -0.13 -0.37
C ILE A 181 15.88 0.41 1.05
N LEU A 182 16.97 1.14 1.30
CA LEU A 182 17.17 1.82 2.58
C LEU A 182 16.09 2.86 2.78
N SER A 183 15.47 2.86 3.97
CA SER A 183 14.50 3.86 4.34
C SER A 183 15.10 5.28 4.30
N PRO A 184 14.27 6.33 4.16
CA PRO A 184 14.68 7.64 4.67
C PRO A 184 15.04 7.53 6.16
N GLY A 185 15.85 8.46 6.68
CA GLY A 185 16.10 8.48 8.14
C GLY A 185 14.77 8.62 8.90
N PRO A 186 14.70 8.29 10.20
CA PRO A 186 13.46 8.52 10.93
C PRO A 186 13.07 10.00 10.78
N LEU A 187 11.87 10.23 10.23
CA LEU A 187 11.32 11.55 9.99
C LEU A 187 10.23 11.80 11.03
N PHE A 188 10.19 13.01 11.55
CA PHE A 188 9.26 13.40 12.60
C PHE A 188 8.52 14.67 12.20
N TYR A 189 7.27 14.78 12.62
CA TYR A 189 6.48 16.00 12.46
C TYR A 189 7.16 17.18 13.17
N GLN A 190 7.33 18.28 12.45
CA GLN A 190 7.83 19.54 13.00
C GLN A 190 6.69 20.44 13.47
N GLN A 191 7.02 21.43 14.31
CA GLN A 191 6.03 22.35 14.85
C GLN A 191 5.30 23.14 13.76
N GLU A 192 6.03 23.62 12.75
CA GLU A 192 5.46 24.41 11.66
C GLU A 192 4.53 23.58 10.77
N GLU A 193 4.76 22.27 10.68
CA GLU A 193 4.00 21.32 9.84
C GLU A 193 2.66 20.95 10.47
N THR A 194 2.56 20.98 11.79
CA THR A 194 1.32 20.66 12.51
C THR A 194 0.53 21.90 12.92
N ALA A 195 1.15 23.10 12.93
CA ALA A 195 0.53 24.35 13.40
C ALA A 195 -0.78 24.73 12.66
N GLY A 196 -0.93 24.31 11.40
CA GLY A 196 -2.12 24.57 10.60
C GLY A 196 -3.24 23.53 10.75
N VAL A 197 -2.99 22.41 11.43
CA VAL A 197 -3.94 21.30 11.55
C VAL A 197 -4.96 21.60 12.65
N VAL A 198 -6.24 21.69 12.26
CA VAL A 198 -7.33 21.96 13.20
C VAL A 198 -7.81 20.65 13.82
N ALA A 199 -7.62 20.49 15.13
CA ALA A 199 -8.17 19.36 15.87
C ALA A 199 -9.69 19.48 16.01
N THR A 200 -10.44 18.77 15.18
CA THR A 200 -11.91 18.70 15.22
C THR A 200 -12.43 17.61 16.17
N GLY A 201 -11.54 16.72 16.64
CA GLY A 201 -11.90 15.51 17.40
C GLY A 201 -12.52 14.41 16.53
N GLN A 202 -12.52 14.61 15.21
CA GLN A 202 -13.09 13.68 14.22
C GLN A 202 -12.02 12.99 13.37
N ALA A 203 -10.75 13.33 13.57
CA ALA A 203 -9.61 12.71 12.89
C ALA A 203 -8.45 12.54 13.89
N VAL A 204 -7.54 11.62 13.59
CA VAL A 204 -6.31 11.41 14.38
C VAL A 204 -5.48 12.70 14.41
N PRO A 205 -4.88 13.04 15.57
CA PRO A 205 -4.05 14.23 15.68
C PRO A 205 -2.73 14.07 14.91
N ARG A 206 -2.14 15.20 14.53
CA ARG A 206 -0.77 15.26 14.01
C ARG A 206 0.13 15.87 15.09
N GLU A 207 0.86 15.04 15.83
CA GLU A 207 1.62 15.49 17.00
C GLU A 207 3.09 15.76 16.67
N VAL A 208 3.62 16.88 17.18
CA VAL A 208 5.03 17.26 17.00
C VAL A 208 5.92 16.19 17.62
N GLY A 209 6.93 15.74 16.88
CA GLY A 209 7.88 14.73 17.35
C GLY A 209 7.39 13.29 17.21
N GLU A 210 6.16 13.06 16.74
CA GLU A 210 5.74 11.72 16.33
C GLU A 210 6.45 11.29 15.05
N ARG A 211 6.81 10.00 14.96
CA ARG A 211 7.52 9.43 13.82
C ARG A 211 6.54 9.16 12.69
N MET A 212 6.90 9.56 11.48
CA MET A 212 6.18 9.23 10.26
C MET A 212 6.62 7.87 9.69
N ALA A 213 5.70 7.11 9.11
CA ALA A 213 5.95 5.86 8.39
C ALA A 213 6.50 6.11 6.97
N ALA A 214 7.63 6.81 6.89
CA ALA A 214 8.25 7.24 5.64
C ALA A 214 8.92 6.08 4.90
N SER A 215 8.55 5.83 3.64
CA SER A 215 9.12 4.77 2.81
C SER A 215 9.31 5.20 1.36
N TYR A 216 10.46 4.86 0.78
CA TYR A 216 10.66 4.97 -0.68
C TYR A 216 9.94 3.86 -1.44
N VAL A 217 9.47 2.79 -0.79
CA VAL A 217 8.71 1.68 -1.42
C VAL A 217 7.32 2.13 -1.86
N ASN A 218 6.79 3.20 -1.25
CA ASN A 218 5.50 3.79 -1.59
C ASN A 218 5.54 4.60 -2.91
N PHE A 219 6.12 4.01 -3.96
CA PHE A 219 6.23 4.55 -5.31
C PHE A 219 5.11 4.02 -6.21
N LEU A 220 4.85 4.71 -7.33
CA LEU A 220 3.95 4.25 -8.38
C LEU A 220 4.75 3.75 -9.59
N ILE A 221 4.50 2.51 -10.02
CA ILE A 221 4.88 2.04 -11.35
C ILE A 221 3.77 2.43 -12.33
N SER A 222 4.11 3.15 -13.39
CA SER A 222 3.17 3.51 -14.44
C SER A 222 3.83 3.40 -15.81
N ASN A 223 3.42 2.41 -16.60
CA ASN A 223 4.00 2.15 -17.92
C ASN A 223 5.54 2.06 -17.84
N GLY A 224 6.28 2.89 -18.58
CA GLY A 224 7.75 2.91 -18.59
C GLY A 224 8.43 3.79 -17.54
N GLN A 225 7.75 4.15 -16.45
CA GLN A 225 8.31 5.01 -15.40
C GLN A 225 7.95 4.56 -13.99
N VAL A 226 8.83 4.89 -13.05
CA VAL A 226 8.60 4.74 -11.61
C VAL A 226 8.64 6.14 -10.99
N ILE A 227 7.54 6.54 -10.36
CA ILE A 227 7.42 7.82 -9.67
C ILE A 227 7.57 7.54 -8.18
N PHE A 228 8.66 8.01 -7.57
CA PHE A 228 8.98 7.71 -6.18
C PHE A 228 9.10 9.00 -5.36
N PRO A 229 8.92 8.93 -4.02
CA PRO A 229 8.87 10.12 -3.21
C PRO A 229 10.28 10.60 -2.86
N LEU A 230 10.49 11.92 -2.93
CA LEU A 230 11.64 12.58 -2.33
C LEU A 230 11.23 13.02 -0.93
N LEU A 231 11.91 12.46 0.07
CA LEU A 231 11.52 12.54 1.49
C LEU A 231 12.67 13.06 2.35
N ASP A 232 13.90 12.70 1.99
CA ASP A 232 15.09 13.01 2.76
C ASP A 232 16.27 13.20 1.81
N ALA A 233 16.70 14.45 1.64
CA ALA A 233 17.79 14.82 0.74
C ALA A 233 19.10 14.05 1.01
N ARG A 234 19.27 13.49 2.22
CA ARG A 234 20.43 12.65 2.58
C ARG A 234 20.41 11.28 1.91
N THR A 235 19.23 10.73 1.62
CA THR A 235 19.04 9.36 1.10
C THR A 235 18.31 9.30 -0.24
N ASP A 236 17.64 10.37 -0.66
CA ASP A 236 16.88 10.46 -1.93
C ASP A 236 17.69 10.00 -3.15
N ALA A 237 18.93 10.47 -3.29
CA ALA A 237 19.79 10.13 -4.43
C ALA A 237 20.21 8.64 -4.44
N ALA A 238 20.40 8.05 -3.26
CA ALA A 238 20.71 6.64 -3.11
C ALA A 238 19.48 5.78 -3.43
N ALA A 239 18.30 6.19 -2.97
CA ALA A 239 17.03 5.55 -3.32
C ALA A 239 16.78 5.59 -4.83
N ALA A 240 16.98 6.74 -5.48
CA ALA A 240 16.85 6.88 -6.94
C ALA A 240 17.79 5.94 -7.70
N SER A 241 19.06 5.88 -7.28
CA SER A 241 20.06 5.00 -7.91
C SER A 241 19.67 3.54 -7.74
N ARG A 242 19.22 3.15 -6.54
CA ARG A 242 18.79 1.78 -6.25
C ARG A 242 17.54 1.39 -7.04
N LEU A 243 16.56 2.28 -7.15
CA LEU A 243 15.38 2.08 -8.00
C LEU A 243 15.78 1.93 -9.47
N GLN A 244 16.76 2.71 -9.95
CA GLN A 244 17.25 2.59 -11.32
C GLN A 244 17.90 1.22 -11.59
N GLU A 245 18.64 0.66 -10.63
CA GLU A 245 19.19 -0.69 -10.72
C GLU A 245 18.09 -1.77 -10.74
N ILE A 246 17.04 -1.58 -9.94
CA ILE A 246 15.91 -2.51 -9.86
C ILE A 246 15.09 -2.44 -11.16
N PHE A 247 14.90 -1.25 -11.72
CA PHE A 247 14.10 -0.99 -12.92
C PHE A 247 14.95 -0.35 -14.03
N PRO A 248 15.90 -1.09 -14.64
CA PRO A 248 16.88 -0.53 -15.57
C PRO A 248 16.27 0.06 -16.84
N GLU A 249 15.09 -0.41 -17.24
CA GLU A 249 14.37 0.05 -18.44
C GLU A 249 13.38 1.19 -18.16
N TYR A 250 13.19 1.56 -16.89
CA TYR A 250 12.21 2.55 -16.48
C TYR A 250 12.89 3.90 -16.27
N ARG A 251 12.14 4.96 -16.56
CA ARG A 251 12.50 6.30 -16.12
C ARG A 251 12.16 6.46 -14.63
N ILE A 252 13.16 6.68 -13.80
CA ILE A 252 12.97 6.99 -12.37
C ILE A 252 12.72 8.49 -12.21
N VAL A 253 11.59 8.85 -11.59
CA VAL A 253 11.16 10.24 -11.40
C VAL A 253 10.90 10.49 -9.92
N GLY A 254 11.74 11.31 -9.29
CA GLY A 254 11.52 11.75 -7.90
C GLY A 254 10.58 12.95 -7.84
N VAL A 255 9.64 12.93 -6.90
CA VAL A 255 8.72 14.05 -6.63
C VAL A 255 8.80 14.44 -5.15
N PRO A 256 8.98 15.72 -4.80
CA PRO A 256 8.88 16.19 -3.41
C PRO A 256 7.53 15.80 -2.83
N ALA A 257 7.52 14.93 -1.82
CA ALA A 257 6.29 14.33 -1.31
C ALA A 257 6.20 14.34 0.22
N ARG A 258 6.98 15.21 0.87
CA ARG A 258 6.91 15.44 2.32
C ARG A 258 5.52 15.90 2.75
N GLU A 259 4.89 16.80 2.01
CA GLU A 259 3.53 17.27 2.31
C GLU A 259 2.49 16.16 2.26
N VAL A 260 2.66 15.16 1.37
CA VAL A 260 1.78 13.97 1.34
C VAL A 260 2.06 13.07 2.54
N LEU A 261 3.34 12.90 2.91
CA LEU A 261 3.75 12.12 4.07
C LEU A 261 3.17 12.66 5.39
N LEU A 262 3.02 13.99 5.51
CA LEU A 262 2.36 14.59 6.67
C LEU A 262 0.90 14.15 6.83
N GLY A 263 0.28 13.65 5.76
CA GLY A 263 -1.06 13.08 5.75
C GLY A 263 -1.12 11.60 6.10
N GLY A 264 0.01 10.89 6.24
CA GLY A 264 0.05 9.48 6.66
C GLY A 264 0.54 8.47 5.62
N GLY A 265 0.67 8.86 4.35
CA GLY A 265 1.02 7.95 3.26
C GLY A 265 1.90 8.62 2.21
N ASN A 266 1.97 8.06 0.99
CA ASN A 266 2.71 8.73 -0.08
C ASN A 266 2.14 8.47 -1.49
N ILE A 267 2.96 8.64 -2.53
CA ILE A 267 2.58 8.58 -3.95
C ILE A 267 1.73 7.35 -4.28
N HIS A 268 2.06 6.17 -3.74
CA HIS A 268 1.27 4.97 -4.00
C HIS A 268 -0.12 5.05 -3.36
N CYS A 269 -0.23 5.59 -2.14
CA CYS A 269 -1.49 5.73 -1.38
C CYS A 269 -2.47 6.75 -2.01
N ILE A 270 -1.97 7.74 -2.75
CA ILE A 270 -2.83 8.76 -3.39
C ILE A 270 -3.15 8.46 -4.87
N THR A 271 -2.74 7.29 -5.38
CA THR A 271 -2.94 6.92 -6.79
C THR A 271 -3.60 5.55 -6.95
N GLN A 272 -4.38 5.38 -8.02
CA GLN A 272 -4.98 4.11 -8.40
C GLN A 272 -4.85 3.93 -9.91
N GLN A 273 -4.15 2.87 -10.33
CA GLN A 273 -3.92 2.59 -11.75
C GLN A 273 -5.14 1.91 -12.38
N ILE A 274 -5.45 2.28 -13.62
CA ILE A 274 -6.36 1.54 -14.50
C ILE A 274 -5.50 0.89 -15.57
N PRO A 275 -5.41 -0.46 -15.62
CA PRO A 275 -4.64 -1.15 -16.65
C PRO A 275 -5.25 -0.91 -18.04
N ALA A 276 -4.45 -1.04 -19.09
CA ALA A 276 -4.94 -0.93 -20.45
C ALA A 276 -5.91 -2.07 -20.76
N GLY A 277 -7.07 -1.73 -21.34
CA GLY A 277 -8.13 -2.68 -21.67
C GLY A 277 -9.33 -1.96 -22.29
N LYS A 278 -10.44 -2.69 -22.43
CA LYS A 278 -11.72 -2.16 -22.92
C LYS A 278 -12.75 -2.26 -21.80
N ALA A 279 -13.75 -1.39 -21.81
CA ALA A 279 -14.89 -1.55 -20.91
C ALA A 279 -15.55 -2.91 -21.15
N GLY A 280 -15.71 -3.67 -20.07
CA GLY A 280 -16.33 -5.00 -20.03
C GLY A 280 -17.80 -4.98 -19.70
#